data_AF-A0A6L7UYK2-F1
#
_entry.id   AF-A0A6L7UYK2-F1
#
_cell.length_a   1.000
_cell.length_b   1.000
_cell.length_c   1.000
_cell.angle_alpha   90.00
_cell.angle_beta   90.00
_cell.angle_gamma   90.00
#
_symmetry.space_group_name_H-M   'P 1'
#
loop_
_entity.id
_entity.type
_entity.pdbx_description
1 polymer ?
#
loop_
_entity_poly.entity_id
_entity_poly.type
_entity_poly.pdbx_seq_one_letter_code
_entity_poly.pdbx_strand_id
1 'polypeptide(L)'
;MTIRERLTTLLVALKRRLRPEPIEIELDVVEQLIVQHLLLVEQATFGDLVDAVLVSRPTANQQQVRLSLIRFESFRLINRILHPELEPGKQMSFTLTADGLRLRAVIPAVPRSRIQTWL
;
A
#
# COMPACT_ATOMS: atom_id res chain seq x y z
N MET A 1 -0.34 -43.48 1.32
CA MET A 1 -0.19 -42.05 1.05
C MET A 1 -1.28 -41.63 0.08
N THR A 2 -2.21 -40.78 0.50
CA THR A 2 -3.40 -40.44 -0.29
C THR A 2 -3.13 -39.30 -1.28
N ILE A 3 -3.93 -39.20 -2.35
CA ILE A 3 -3.84 -38.10 -3.33
C ILE A 3 -3.89 -36.73 -2.64
N ARG A 4 -4.67 -36.63 -1.55
CA ARG A 4 -4.80 -35.43 -0.72
C ARG A 4 -3.46 -35.02 -0.07
N GLU A 5 -2.70 -35.96 0.46
CA GLU A 5 -1.38 -35.72 1.08
C GLU A 5 -0.34 -35.25 0.06
N ARG A 6 -0.36 -35.80 -1.16
CA ARG A 6 0.53 -35.35 -2.25
C ARG A 6 0.22 -33.91 -2.67
N LEU A 7 -1.06 -33.58 -2.82
CA LEU A 7 -1.51 -32.24 -3.23
C LEU A 7 -1.14 -31.17 -2.20
N THR A 8 -1.35 -31.43 -0.91
CA THR A 8 -0.95 -30.51 0.16
C THR A 8 0.57 -30.31 0.19
N THR A 9 1.34 -31.37 -0.02
CA THR A 9 2.82 -31.29 -0.02
C THR A 9 3.32 -30.44 -1.20
N LEU A 10 2.73 -30.62 -2.39
CA LEU A 10 3.06 -29.82 -3.58
C LEU A 10 2.68 -28.35 -3.41
N LEU A 11 1.51 -28.06 -2.84
CA LEU A 11 1.09 -26.67 -2.57
C LEU A 11 1.98 -25.99 -1.53
N VAL A 12 2.42 -26.71 -0.49
CA VAL A 12 3.36 -26.18 0.51
C VAL A 12 4.74 -25.96 -0.11
N ALA A 13 5.23 -26.88 -0.95
CA ALA A 13 6.50 -26.73 -1.66
C ALA A 13 6.46 -25.57 -2.64
N LEU A 14 5.36 -25.41 -3.38
CA LEU A 14 5.14 -24.29 -4.28
C LEU A 14 5.06 -22.97 -3.50
N LYS A 15 4.33 -22.92 -2.39
CA LYS A 15 4.27 -21.75 -1.50
C LYS A 15 5.64 -21.39 -0.92
N ARG A 16 6.51 -22.38 -0.64
CA ARG A 16 7.89 -22.15 -0.20
C ARG A 16 8.78 -21.61 -1.32
N ARG A 17 8.65 -22.14 -2.55
CA ARG A 17 9.37 -21.69 -3.74
C ARG A 17 8.93 -20.32 -4.24
N LEU A 18 7.64 -20.00 -4.08
CA LEU A 18 7.03 -18.73 -4.41
C LEU A 18 7.05 -17.75 -3.23
N ARG A 19 7.78 -18.01 -2.14
CA ARG A 19 7.96 -16.97 -1.13
C ARG A 19 8.64 -15.80 -1.83
N PRO A 20 7.95 -14.66 -2.02
CA PRO A 20 8.62 -13.49 -2.55
C PRO A 20 9.79 -13.18 -1.62
N GLU A 21 10.94 -12.85 -2.18
CA GLU A 21 12.05 -12.33 -1.39
C GLU A 21 11.52 -11.15 -0.55
N PRO A 22 11.84 -11.09 0.75
CA PRO A 22 11.37 -10.02 1.60
C PRO A 22 11.88 -8.70 1.03
N ILE A 23 10.96 -7.83 0.60
CA ILE A 23 11.31 -6.52 0.08
C ILE A 23 11.49 -5.59 1.28
N GLU A 24 12.71 -5.07 1.46
CA GLU A 24 12.96 -3.98 2.41
C GLU A 24 12.41 -2.67 1.84
N ILE A 25 11.34 -2.16 2.43
CA ILE A 25 10.78 -0.86 2.04
C ILE A 25 10.95 0.12 3.18
N GLU A 26 11.71 1.18 2.89
CA GLU A 26 11.78 2.37 3.73
C GLU A 26 10.64 3.32 3.37
N LEU A 27 9.77 3.58 4.34
CA LEU A 27 8.65 4.51 4.21
C LEU A 27 8.96 5.83 4.89
N ASP A 28 8.83 6.93 4.14
CA ASP A 28 8.85 8.27 4.72
C ASP A 28 7.54 8.60 5.46
N VAL A 29 7.47 9.76 6.11
CA VAL A 29 6.28 10.16 6.89
C VAL A 29 5.05 10.38 6.00
N VAL A 30 5.21 10.90 4.77
CA VAL A 30 4.09 11.13 3.84
C VAL A 30 3.53 9.80 3.38
N GLU A 31 4.41 8.88 3.02
CA GLU A 31 4.10 7.50 2.65
C GLU A 31 3.38 6.75 3.76
N GLN A 32 3.84 6.88 5.00
CA GLN A 32 3.16 6.31 6.18
C GLN A 32 1.74 6.87 6.31
N LEU A 33 1.55 8.19 6.19
CA LEU A 33 0.25 8.84 6.29
C LEU A 33 -0.72 8.38 5.19
N ILE A 34 -0.25 8.24 3.95
CA ILE A 34 -1.04 7.73 2.83
C ILE A 34 -1.52 6.31 3.12
N VAL A 35 -0.61 5.42 3.54
CA VAL A 35 -0.99 4.03 3.81
C VAL A 35 -1.91 3.94 5.03
N GLN A 36 -1.66 4.71 6.10
CA GLN A 36 -2.58 4.78 7.24
C GLN A 36 -3.99 5.19 6.80
N HIS A 37 -4.11 6.21 5.96
CA HIS A 37 -5.40 6.66 5.47
C HIS A 37 -6.10 5.55 4.66
N LEU A 38 -5.41 4.94 3.71
CA LEU A 38 -5.96 3.84 2.90
C LEU A 38 -6.31 2.59 3.72
N LEU A 39 -5.61 2.33 4.84
CA LEU A 39 -5.98 1.27 5.78
C LEU A 39 -7.28 1.56 6.54
N LEU A 40 -7.67 2.84 6.68
CA LEU A 40 -8.88 3.25 7.39
C LEU A 40 -10.11 3.34 6.49
N VAL A 41 -9.96 3.91 5.29
CA VAL A 41 -11.09 4.16 4.38
C VAL A 41 -11.20 3.16 3.22
N GLU A 42 -10.22 2.26 3.09
CA GLU A 42 -10.07 1.23 2.04
C GLU A 42 -9.83 1.78 0.62
N GLN A 43 -10.45 2.91 0.28
CA GLN A 43 -10.37 3.59 -1.00
C GLN A 43 -10.38 5.11 -0.81
N ALA A 44 -9.49 5.82 -1.50
CA ALA A 44 -9.40 7.29 -1.43
C ALA A 44 -9.04 7.91 -2.78
N THR A 45 -9.53 9.11 -3.07
CA THR A 45 -9.10 9.90 -4.23
C THR A 45 -7.77 10.58 -3.97
N PHE A 46 -7.14 11.14 -5.01
CA PHE A 46 -5.93 11.94 -4.83
C PHE A 46 -6.16 13.14 -3.90
N GLY A 47 -7.33 13.80 -4.00
CA GLY A 47 -7.68 14.93 -3.15
C GLY A 47 -7.77 14.52 -1.67
N ASP A 48 -8.47 13.43 -1.39
CA ASP A 48 -8.63 12.91 -0.02
C ASP A 48 -7.27 12.59 0.62
N LEU A 49 -6.36 12.00 -0.16
CA LEU A 49 -5.01 11.66 0.31
C LEU A 49 -4.15 12.90 0.56
N VAL A 50 -4.26 13.92 -0.31
CA VAL A 50 -3.59 15.20 -0.10
C VAL A 50 -4.09 15.85 1.19
N ASP A 51 -5.41 15.92 1.38
CA ASP A 51 -6.00 16.54 2.55
C ASP A 51 -5.60 15.81 3.84
N ALA A 52 -5.68 14.47 3.85
CA ALA A 52 -5.27 13.65 4.98
C ALA A 52 -3.79 13.85 5.36
N VAL A 53 -2.90 13.93 4.37
CA VAL A 53 -1.47 14.18 4.59
C VAL A 53 -1.25 15.59 5.12
N LEU A 54 -1.87 16.61 4.53
CA LEU A 54 -1.67 18.01 4.91
C LEU A 54 -2.22 18.34 6.30
N VAL A 55 -3.33 17.71 6.70
CA VAL A 55 -3.87 17.83 8.07
C VAL A 55 -2.84 17.34 9.10
N SER A 56 -2.14 16.26 8.80
CA SER A 56 -1.17 15.65 9.73
C SER A 56 0.23 16.25 9.59
N ARG A 57 0.61 16.72 8.40
CA ARG A 57 1.91 17.31 8.07
C ARG A 57 1.72 18.52 7.14
N PRO A 58 1.47 19.72 7.69
CA PRO A 58 1.22 20.94 6.91
C PRO A 58 2.39 21.38 6.02
N THR A 59 3.61 20.91 6.32
CA THR A 59 4.81 21.20 5.54
C THR A 59 4.98 20.31 4.31
N ALA A 60 4.12 19.30 4.14
CA ALA A 60 4.11 18.48 2.93
C ALA A 60 3.52 19.26 1.75
N ASN A 61 3.67 18.71 0.54
CA ASN A 61 3.03 19.27 -0.65
C ASN A 61 2.42 18.19 -1.55
N GLN A 62 1.57 18.61 -2.48
CA GLN A 62 0.86 17.70 -3.40
C GLN A 62 1.82 16.88 -4.27
N GLN A 63 2.98 17.44 -4.63
CA GLN A 63 3.95 16.75 -5.48
C GLN A 63 4.60 15.58 -4.73
N GLN A 64 4.85 15.72 -3.43
CA GLN A 64 5.33 14.61 -2.58
C GLN A 64 4.30 13.48 -2.54
N VAL A 65 3.02 13.79 -2.29
CA VAL A 65 1.95 12.79 -2.30
C VAL A 65 1.87 12.06 -3.65
N ARG A 66 1.95 12.80 -4.76
CA ARG A 66 1.96 12.21 -6.11
C ARG A 66 3.16 11.29 -6.33
N LEU A 67 4.37 11.70 -5.91
CA LEU A 67 5.57 10.87 -6.04
C LEU A 67 5.50 9.61 -5.17
N SER A 68 4.96 9.71 -3.96
CA SER A 68 4.71 8.56 -3.08
C SER A 68 3.75 7.55 -3.72
N LEU A 69 2.67 8.01 -4.35
CA LEU A 69 1.72 7.13 -5.05
C LEU A 69 2.36 6.41 -6.25
N ILE A 70 3.17 7.12 -7.04
CA ILE A 70 3.92 6.52 -8.15
C ILE A 70 4.89 5.43 -7.62
N ARG A 71 5.57 5.72 -6.51
CA ARG A 71 6.48 4.77 -5.85
C ARG A 71 5.72 3.55 -5.31
N PHE A 72 4.54 3.73 -4.73
CA PHE A 72 3.71 2.60 -4.29
C PHE A 72 3.19 1.74 -5.43
N GLU A 73 2.83 2.34 -6.58
CA GLU A 73 2.46 1.60 -7.78
C GLU A 73 3.63 0.78 -8.32
N SER A 74 4.86 1.32 -8.33
CA SER A 74 6.04 0.57 -8.80
C SER A 74 6.36 -0.63 -7.93
N PHE A 75 6.07 -0.56 -6.63
CA PHE A 75 6.16 -1.68 -5.68
C PHE A 75 4.89 -2.55 -5.62
N ARG A 76 3.87 -2.27 -6.43
CA ARG A 76 2.57 -2.98 -6.42
C ARG A 76 1.91 -3.00 -5.04
N LEU A 77 2.07 -1.93 -4.26
CA LEU A 77 1.45 -1.77 -2.94
C LEU A 77 0.05 -1.17 -3.02
N ILE A 78 -0.25 -0.46 -4.11
CA ILE A 78 -1.58 0.11 -4.37
C ILE A 78 -2.08 -0.26 -5.76
N ASN A 79 -3.41 -0.30 -5.90
CA ASN A 79 -4.09 -0.32 -7.19
C ASN A 79 -4.71 1.05 -7.46
N ARG A 80 -4.69 1.45 -8.72
CA ARG A 80 -5.41 2.61 -9.23
C ARG A 80 -6.71 2.14 -9.87
N ILE A 81 -7.83 2.70 -9.44
CA ILE A 81 -9.16 2.39 -9.97
C ILE A 81 -9.67 3.61 -10.74
N LEU A 82 -10.10 3.36 -11.97
CA LEU A 82 -10.73 4.37 -12.82
C LEU A 82 -12.25 4.28 -12.66
N HIS A 83 -12.87 5.41 -12.34
CA HIS A 83 -14.30 5.61 -12.20
C HIS A 83 -14.79 6.47 -13.37
N PRO A 84 -15.06 5.88 -14.54
CA PRO A 84 -15.50 6.62 -15.72
C PRO A 84 -16.83 7.38 -15.52
N GLU A 85 -17.62 6.97 -14.53
CA GLU A 85 -18.90 7.57 -14.14
C GLU A 85 -18.79 8.90 -13.38
N LEU A 86 -17.61 9.27 -12.89
CA LEU A 86 -17.41 10.46 -12.07
C LEU A 86 -17.02 11.70 -12.88
N GLU A 87 -17.21 12.87 -12.25
CA GLU A 87 -16.80 14.16 -12.80
C GLU A 87 -15.31 14.17 -13.20
N PRO A 88 -14.95 14.87 -14.28
CA PRO A 88 -13.56 15.05 -14.69
C PRO A 88 -12.70 15.54 -13.51
N GLY A 89 -11.63 14.83 -13.19
CA GLY A 89 -10.75 15.12 -12.06
C GLY A 89 -10.99 14.29 -10.79
N LYS A 90 -12.15 13.63 -10.66
CA LYS A 90 -12.46 12.67 -9.57
C LYS A 90 -12.47 11.21 -10.01
N GLN A 91 -12.18 10.95 -11.28
CA GLN A 91 -12.27 9.64 -11.90
C GLN A 91 -11.23 8.63 -11.41
N MET A 92 -10.40 8.98 -10.43
CA MET A 92 -9.27 8.15 -10.02
C MET A 92 -9.24 8.01 -8.51
N SER A 93 -9.24 6.76 -8.06
CA SER A 93 -9.08 6.40 -6.67
C SER A 93 -7.97 5.36 -6.50
N PHE A 94 -7.50 5.22 -5.26
CA PHE A 94 -6.40 4.35 -4.88
C PHE A 94 -6.86 3.41 -3.78
N THR A 95 -6.44 2.15 -3.85
CA THR A 95 -6.69 1.11 -2.85
C THR A 95 -5.42 0.34 -2.57
N LEU A 96 -5.28 -0.27 -1.38
CA LEU A 96 -4.13 -1.13 -1.09
C LEU A 96 -4.26 -2.49 -1.76
N THR A 97 -3.15 -3.03 -2.25
CA THR A 97 -3.07 -4.43 -2.68
C THR A 97 -2.98 -5.36 -1.46
N ALA A 98 -3.01 -6.67 -1.69
CA ALA A 98 -2.75 -7.66 -0.63
C ALA A 98 -1.38 -7.45 0.04
N ASP A 99 -0.37 -7.00 -0.70
CA ASP A 99 0.96 -6.70 -0.16
C ASP A 99 0.99 -5.33 0.54
N GLY A 100 0.29 -4.33 -0.01
CA GLY A 100 0.08 -3.05 0.67
C GLY A 100 -0.59 -3.19 2.04
N LEU A 101 -1.56 -4.09 2.17
CA LEU A 101 -2.24 -4.37 3.44
C LEU A 101 -1.29 -4.94 4.52
N ARG A 102 -0.22 -5.64 4.13
CA ARG A 102 0.78 -6.15 5.09
C ARG A 102 1.55 -5.03 5.78
N LEU A 103 1.62 -3.84 5.17
CA LEU A 103 2.26 -2.68 5.78
C LEU A 103 1.60 -2.25 7.10
N ARG A 104 0.35 -2.67 7.36
CA ARG A 104 -0.31 -2.47 8.65
C ARG A 104 0.52 -2.96 9.84
N ALA A 105 1.26 -4.04 9.69
CA ALA A 105 2.04 -4.63 10.77
C ALA A 105 3.27 -3.78 11.17
N VAL A 106 3.71 -2.89 10.29
CA VAL A 106 5.00 -2.19 10.40
C VAL A 106 4.86 -0.68 10.47
N ILE A 107 3.71 -0.14 10.05
CA ILE A 107 3.41 1.27 10.18
C ILE A 107 3.09 1.59 11.66
N PRO A 108 3.85 2.47 12.32
CA PRO A 108 3.61 2.88 13.70
C PRO A 108 2.31 3.68 13.78
N ALA A 109 1.68 3.67 14.96
CA ALA A 109 0.50 4.48 15.23
C ALA A 109 0.77 5.99 15.04
N VAL A 110 1.97 6.44 15.42
CA VAL A 110 2.44 7.81 15.19
C VAL A 110 3.48 7.81 14.07
N PRO A 111 3.25 8.52 12.94
CA PRO A 111 4.21 8.61 11.84
C PRO A 111 5.56 9.17 12.30
N ARG A 112 6.65 8.58 11.82
CA ARG A 112 8.03 8.97 12.20
C ARG A 112 8.94 9.00 10.99
N SER A 113 10.05 9.73 11.11
CA SER A 113 10.95 10.06 9.99
C SER A 113 11.45 8.87 9.18
N ARG A 114 11.56 7.68 9.78
CA ARG A 114 12.06 6.48 9.10
C ARG A 114 11.48 5.20 9.70
N ILE A 115 11.13 4.24 8.86
CA ILE A 115 10.84 2.86 9.28
C ILE A 115 11.48 1.91 8.27
N GLN A 116 12.23 0.92 8.75
CA GLN A 116 12.66 -0.23 7.96
C GLN A 116 11.65 -1.36 8.17
N THR A 117 11.16 -1.95 7.08
CA THR A 117 10.08 -2.94 7.14
C THR A 117 10.35 -4.11 6.20
N TRP A 118 9.85 -5.28 6.56
CA TRP A 118 9.98 -6.54 5.82
C TRP A 118 8.57 -7.03 5.42
N LEU A 119 8.34 -7.37 4.14
CA LEU A 119 7.04 -7.80 3.59
C LEU A 119 6.92 -9.30 3.30
#